data_AF-A0A3A0U7P3-F1
#
_entry.id   AF-A0A3A0U7P3-F1
#
_cell.length_a   1.000
_cell.length_b   1.000
_cell.length_c   1.000
_cell.angle_alpha   90.00
_cell.angle_beta   90.00
_cell.angle_gamma   90.00
#
_symmetry.space_group_name_H-M   'P 1'
#
loop_
_entity.id
_entity.type
_entity.pdbx_description
1 polymer ?
#
loop_
_entity_poly.entity_id
_entity_poly.type
_entity_poly.pdbx_seq_one_letter_code
_entity_poly.pdbx_strand_id
1 'polypeptide(L)'
;AYLGETLNVVENKPYQLVYDVKGIGFNKAYTLARNVGIQFNDTERLKAGLLYVLEEECIKQGHTYLPTQNVLEMTQDMLSQAPSEIIEMQQLNHVLQELVNDTKLIQQENEVAIPSLYYSELKSVQNLYRNYAYTNKLKQIEQSD
;
A
#
# COMPACT_ATOMS: atom_id res chain seq x y z
N ALA A 1 20.09 -24.20 1.10
CA ALA A 1 19.47 -24.53 -0.20
C ALA A 1 18.18 -23.73 -0.41
N TYR A 2 18.27 -22.39 -0.46
CA TYR A 2 17.10 -21.49 -0.54
C TYR A 2 17.11 -20.56 -1.78
N LEU A 3 18.20 -20.58 -2.58
CA LEU A 3 18.34 -19.74 -3.78
C LEU A 3 17.67 -20.34 -5.04
N GLY A 4 17.40 -21.65 -5.06
CA GLY A 4 16.87 -22.34 -6.26
C GLY A 4 15.36 -22.21 -6.44
N GLU A 5 14.60 -22.17 -5.35
CA GLU A 5 13.13 -22.05 -5.42
C GLU A 5 12.69 -20.61 -5.68
N THR A 6 13.46 -19.63 -5.20
CA THR A 6 13.18 -18.20 -5.43
C THR A 6 13.29 -17.81 -6.90
N LEU A 7 14.17 -18.44 -7.69
CA LEU A 7 14.28 -18.14 -9.12
C LEU A 7 13.06 -18.67 -9.90
N ASN A 8 12.58 -19.88 -9.58
CA ASN A 8 11.44 -20.51 -10.25
C ASN A 8 10.09 -19.84 -9.92
N VAL A 9 9.87 -19.39 -8.68
CA VAL A 9 8.63 -18.69 -8.31
C VAL A 9 8.53 -17.33 -9.00
N VAL A 10 9.67 -16.65 -9.16
CA VAL A 10 9.75 -15.33 -9.80
C VAL A 10 9.51 -15.39 -11.31
N GLU A 11 9.91 -16.47 -11.98
CA GLU A 11 9.61 -16.69 -13.40
C GLU A 11 8.12 -16.97 -13.65
N ASN A 12 7.44 -17.64 -12.72
CA ASN A 12 6.02 -18.00 -12.87
C ASN A 12 5.06 -16.93 -12.36
N LYS A 13 5.45 -16.13 -11.36
CA LYS A 13 4.63 -15.07 -10.74
C LYS A 13 5.50 -13.84 -10.39
N PRO A 14 5.87 -13.01 -11.38
CA PRO A 14 6.85 -11.95 -11.19
C PRO A 14 6.42 -10.90 -10.15
N TYR A 15 5.12 -10.60 -10.04
CA TYR A 15 4.59 -9.64 -9.04
C TYR A 15 4.60 -10.16 -7.60
N GLN A 16 4.87 -11.45 -7.37
CA GLN A 16 5.06 -11.99 -6.03
C GLN A 16 6.16 -11.23 -5.27
N LEU A 17 7.19 -10.77 -5.98
CA LEU A 17 8.30 -9.97 -5.43
C LEU A 17 7.86 -8.67 -4.78
N VAL A 18 6.74 -8.08 -5.21
CA VAL A 18 6.22 -6.84 -4.62
C VAL A 18 5.69 -7.08 -3.21
N TYR A 19 5.09 -8.24 -2.99
CA TYR A 19 4.61 -8.63 -1.67
C TYR A 19 5.76 -9.15 -0.77
N ASP A 20 6.74 -9.82 -1.36
CA ASP A 20 7.81 -10.49 -0.61
C ASP A 20 8.99 -9.57 -0.27
N VAL A 21 9.27 -8.55 -1.08
CA VAL A 21 10.46 -7.68 -0.96
C VAL A 21 10.10 -6.20 -0.97
N LYS A 22 10.09 -5.59 0.22
CA LYS A 22 9.81 -4.16 0.41
C LYS A 22 10.79 -3.27 -0.37
N GLY A 23 10.25 -2.27 -1.06
CA GLY A 23 11.00 -1.14 -1.65
C GLY A 23 11.80 -1.41 -2.94
N ILE A 24 12.01 -2.67 -3.35
CA ILE A 24 12.81 -3.02 -4.55
C ILE A 24 12.03 -3.95 -5.52
N GLY A 25 10.94 -4.56 -5.06
CA GLY A 25 10.22 -5.61 -5.79
C GLY A 25 9.61 -5.15 -7.12
N PHE A 26 8.99 -3.97 -7.19
CA PHE A 26 8.16 -3.61 -8.33
C PHE A 26 8.94 -3.44 -9.63
N ASN A 27 10.03 -2.64 -9.64
CA ASN A 27 10.79 -2.42 -10.87
C ASN A 27 11.38 -3.72 -11.44
N LYS A 28 11.87 -4.61 -10.56
CA LYS A 28 12.37 -5.93 -10.96
C LYS A 28 11.23 -6.84 -11.45
N ALA A 29 10.12 -6.90 -10.72
CA ALA A 29 8.93 -7.64 -11.10
C ALA A 29 8.39 -7.19 -12.46
N TYR A 30 8.39 -5.87 -12.72
CA TYR A 30 7.95 -5.30 -13.97
C TYR A 30 8.81 -5.72 -15.16
N THR A 31 10.14 -5.67 -15.03
CA THR A 31 11.05 -6.15 -16.06
C THR A 31 10.84 -7.64 -16.36
N LEU A 32 10.66 -8.46 -15.30
CA LEU A 32 10.41 -9.89 -15.45
C LEU A 32 9.06 -10.17 -16.10
N ALA A 33 8.00 -9.47 -15.67
CA ALA A 33 6.65 -9.59 -16.23
C ALA A 33 6.60 -9.29 -17.73
N ARG A 34 7.33 -8.26 -18.18
CA ARG A 34 7.48 -7.96 -19.61
C ARG A 34 8.18 -9.08 -20.38
N ASN A 35 9.22 -9.68 -19.81
CA ASN A 35 9.96 -10.77 -20.44
C ASN A 35 9.12 -12.05 -20.57
N VAL A 36 8.20 -12.29 -19.63
CA VAL A 36 7.29 -13.45 -19.62
C VAL A 36 6.00 -13.19 -20.44
N GLY A 37 5.79 -11.95 -20.92
CA GLY A 37 4.66 -11.60 -21.78
C GLY A 37 3.33 -11.37 -21.03
N ILE A 38 3.39 -10.98 -19.76
CA ILE A 38 2.20 -10.61 -18.98
C ILE A 38 1.56 -9.35 -19.58
N GLN A 39 0.23 -9.36 -19.68
CA GLN A 39 -0.53 -8.25 -20.25
C GLN A 39 -0.42 -7.00 -19.40
N PHE A 40 -0.44 -5.84 -20.05
CA PHE A 40 -0.31 -4.56 -19.34
C PHE A 40 -1.51 -4.28 -18.41
N ASN A 41 -2.69 -4.82 -18.71
CA ASN A 41 -3.91 -4.67 -17.91
C ASN A 41 -4.15 -5.84 -16.94
N ASP A 42 -3.13 -6.67 -16.69
CA ASP A 42 -3.23 -7.80 -15.78
C ASP A 42 -3.56 -7.35 -14.34
N THR A 43 -4.53 -8.01 -13.71
CA THR A 43 -5.03 -7.63 -12.39
C THR A 43 -3.93 -7.67 -11.32
N GLU A 44 -3.01 -8.65 -11.36
CA GLU A 44 -1.92 -8.73 -10.39
C GLU A 44 -0.90 -7.61 -10.61
N ARG A 45 -0.68 -7.17 -11.85
CA ARG A 45 0.11 -5.97 -12.14
C ARG A 45 -0.52 -4.73 -11.50
N LEU A 46 -1.84 -4.56 -11.64
CA LEU A 46 -2.56 -3.42 -11.06
C LEU A 46 -2.50 -3.42 -9.53
N LYS A 47 -2.70 -4.60 -8.90
CA LYS A 47 -2.59 -4.77 -7.44
C LYS A 47 -1.21 -4.39 -6.94
N ALA A 48 -0.18 -4.94 -7.58
CA ALA A 48 1.21 -4.66 -7.28
C ALA A 48 1.54 -3.17 -7.45
N GLY A 49 1.00 -2.51 -8.48
CA GLY A 49 1.19 -1.08 -8.71
C GLY A 49 0.61 -0.22 -7.60
N LEU A 50 -0.65 -0.46 -7.23
CA LEU A 50 -1.33 0.25 -6.14
C LEU A 50 -0.58 0.14 -4.82
N LEU A 51 -0.19 -1.09 -4.45
CA LEU A 51 0.55 -1.33 -3.21
C LEU A 51 1.91 -0.66 -3.23
N TYR A 52 2.62 -0.75 -4.36
CA TYR A 52 3.94 -0.13 -4.51
C TYR A 52 3.88 1.38 -4.39
N VAL A 53 2.94 2.06 -5.07
CA VAL A 53 2.77 3.52 -4.98
C VAL A 53 2.46 3.94 -3.55
N LEU A 54 1.52 3.25 -2.89
CA LEU A 54 1.17 3.56 -1.52
C LEU A 54 2.36 3.34 -0.56
N GLU A 55 3.09 2.24 -0.70
CA GLU A 55 4.30 2.00 0.09
C GLU A 55 5.38 3.05 -0.18
N GLU A 56 5.64 3.39 -1.43
CA GLU A 56 6.66 4.35 -1.81
C GLU A 56 6.36 5.73 -1.22
N GLU A 57 5.14 6.22 -1.37
CA GLU A 57 4.72 7.52 -0.84
C GLU A 57 4.71 7.54 0.70
N CYS A 58 4.16 6.51 1.33
CA CYS A 58 4.15 6.42 2.80
C CYS A 58 5.56 6.34 3.39
N ILE A 59 6.46 5.55 2.79
CA ILE A 59 7.82 5.34 3.31
C ILE A 59 8.71 6.55 3.02
N LYS A 60 8.63 7.16 1.83
CA LYS A 60 9.53 8.26 1.45
C LYS A 60 9.08 9.60 2.02
N GLN A 61 7.78 9.88 2.02
CA GLN A 61 7.25 11.17 2.47
C GLN A 61 6.78 11.14 3.94
N GLY A 62 6.69 9.95 4.54
CA GLY A 62 6.24 9.78 5.92
C GLY A 62 4.72 9.87 6.09
N HIS A 63 3.95 9.68 5.02
CA HIS A 63 2.48 9.62 5.09
C HIS A 63 2.01 8.30 5.73
N THR A 64 0.98 8.36 6.57
CA THR A 64 0.34 7.14 7.12
C THR A 64 -0.78 6.64 6.20
N TYR A 65 -1.44 7.58 5.53
CA TYR A 65 -2.56 7.39 4.62
C TYR A 65 -2.48 8.41 3.50
N LEU A 66 -3.18 8.15 2.39
CA LEU A 66 -3.25 9.04 1.24
C LEU A 66 -4.68 9.15 0.73
N PRO A 67 -5.07 10.29 0.13
CA PRO A 67 -6.34 10.38 -0.57
C PRO A 67 -6.43 9.31 -1.66
N THR A 68 -7.56 8.59 -1.71
CA THR A 68 -7.81 7.49 -2.66
C THR A 68 -7.56 7.94 -4.09
N GLN A 69 -8.07 9.12 -4.46
CA GLN A 69 -7.93 9.68 -5.79
C GLN A 69 -6.45 9.87 -6.18
N ASN A 70 -5.63 10.40 -5.27
CA ASN A 70 -4.21 10.62 -5.52
C ASN A 70 -3.49 9.29 -5.78
N VAL A 71 -3.77 8.27 -4.97
CA VAL A 71 -3.15 6.94 -5.14
C VAL A 71 -3.51 6.34 -6.49
N LEU A 72 -4.76 6.48 -6.92
CA LEU A 72 -5.22 5.97 -8.20
C LEU A 72 -4.56 6.71 -9.38
N GLU A 73 -4.50 8.05 -9.32
CA GLU A 73 -3.85 8.88 -10.35
C GLU A 73 -2.35 8.57 -10.46
N MET A 74 -1.63 8.54 -9.33
CA MET A 74 -0.21 8.21 -9.30
C MET A 74 0.07 6.79 -9.82
N THR A 75 -0.82 5.84 -9.50
CA THR A 75 -0.71 4.47 -10.03
C THR A 75 -1.00 4.42 -11.52
N GLN A 76 -1.99 5.17 -12.00
CA GLN A 76 -2.30 5.25 -13.43
C GLN A 76 -1.11 5.82 -14.21
N ASP A 77 -0.52 6.91 -13.73
CA ASP A 77 0.64 7.56 -14.34
C ASP A 77 1.87 6.64 -14.36
N MET A 78 2.07 5.87 -13.29
CA MET A 78 3.17 4.91 -13.19
C MET A 78 3.01 3.72 -14.14
N LEU A 79 1.79 3.20 -14.28
CA LEU A 79 1.53 1.96 -15.04
C LEU A 79 1.28 2.20 -16.53
N SER A 80 0.76 3.38 -16.89
CA SER A 80 0.38 3.69 -18.27
C SER A 80 1.60 4.08 -19.11
N GLN A 81 1.70 3.53 -20.31
CA GLN A 81 2.68 3.94 -21.31
C GLN A 81 1.94 4.43 -22.55
N ALA A 82 1.79 5.75 -22.65
CA ALA A 82 1.17 6.37 -23.82
C ALA A 82 2.01 6.11 -25.08
N PRO A 83 1.38 5.89 -26.26
CA PRO A 83 -0.06 5.97 -26.52
C PRO A 83 -0.82 4.63 -26.47
N SER A 84 -0.15 3.49 -26.26
CA SER A 84 -0.73 2.15 -26.50
C SER A 84 -1.18 1.40 -25.24
N GLU A 85 -0.61 1.70 -24.07
CA GLU A 85 -0.89 0.98 -22.82
C GLU A 85 -1.53 1.94 -21.82
N ILE A 86 -2.83 2.20 -21.97
CA ILE A 86 -3.59 3.08 -21.06
C ILE A 86 -4.36 2.21 -20.06
N ILE A 87 -4.15 2.44 -18.77
CA ILE A 87 -4.96 1.82 -17.71
C ILE A 87 -6.18 2.69 -17.44
N GLU A 88 -7.37 2.11 -17.40
CA GLU A 88 -8.58 2.85 -17.06
C GLU A 88 -8.71 3.03 -15.54
N MET A 89 -9.16 4.22 -15.13
CA MET A 89 -9.39 4.54 -13.72
C MET A 89 -10.41 3.60 -13.05
N GLN A 90 -11.38 3.09 -13.83
CA GLN A 90 -12.37 2.13 -13.35
C GLN A 90 -11.74 0.79 -12.97
N GLN A 91 -10.73 0.33 -13.72
CA GLN A 91 -10.03 -0.91 -13.41
C GLN A 91 -9.23 -0.78 -12.12
N LEU A 92 -8.52 0.34 -11.93
CA LEU A 92 -7.78 0.60 -10.68
C LEU A 92 -8.71 0.68 -9.48
N ASN A 93 -9.88 1.32 -9.61
CA ASN A 93 -10.88 1.35 -8.56
C ASN A 93 -11.37 -0.05 -8.19
N HIS A 94 -11.68 -0.90 -9.19
CA HIS A 94 -12.11 -2.26 -8.93
C HIS A 94 -11.04 -3.05 -8.16
N VAL A 95 -9.80 -2.95 -8.60
CA VAL A 95 -8.66 -3.63 -7.96
C VAL A 95 -8.39 -3.11 -6.54
N LEU A 96 -8.55 -1.81 -6.32
CA LEU A 96 -8.48 -1.21 -4.99
C LEU A 96 -9.52 -1.85 -4.05
N GLN A 97 -10.76 -2.00 -4.51
CA GLN A 97 -11.80 -2.64 -3.71
C GLN A 97 -11.48 -4.12 -3.40
N GLU A 98 -10.89 -4.85 -4.35
CA GLU A 98 -10.38 -6.20 -4.07
C GLU A 98 -9.32 -6.21 -2.97
N LEU A 99 -8.34 -5.30 -3.02
CA LEU A 99 -7.29 -5.21 -2.01
C LEU A 99 -7.83 -4.83 -0.62
N VAL A 100 -8.89 -4.02 -0.57
CA VAL A 100 -9.59 -3.70 0.68
C VAL A 100 -10.33 -4.92 1.21
N ASN A 101 -11.04 -5.66 0.36
CA ASN A 101 -11.73 -6.90 0.73
C ASN A 101 -10.75 -7.97 1.21
N ASP A 102 -9.57 -8.06 0.59
CA ASP A 102 -8.49 -8.97 0.98
C ASP A 102 -7.71 -8.49 2.22
N THR A 103 -8.14 -7.39 2.86
CA THR A 103 -7.51 -6.77 4.04
C THR A 103 -6.04 -6.35 3.83
N LYS A 104 -5.61 -6.23 2.57
CA LYS A 104 -4.28 -5.75 2.19
C LYS A 104 -4.18 -4.24 2.32
N LEU A 105 -5.30 -3.56 2.13
CA LEU A 105 -5.47 -2.12 2.30
C LEU A 105 -6.64 -1.83 3.23
N ILE A 106 -6.59 -0.68 3.90
CA ILE A 106 -7.72 -0.13 4.64
C ILE A 106 -8.15 1.13 3.91
N GLN A 107 -9.44 1.21 3.56
CA GLN A 107 -10.04 2.42 3.04
C GLN A 107 -11.01 2.99 4.08
N GLN A 108 -10.85 4.27 4.41
CA GLN A 108 -11.74 4.99 5.31
C GLN A 108 -12.16 6.31 4.66
N GLU A 109 -13.47 6.48 4.47
CA GLU A 109 -14.06 7.60 3.72
C GLU A 109 -13.42 7.77 2.33
N ASN A 110 -12.47 8.72 2.20
CA ASN A 110 -11.78 9.03 0.96
C ASN A 110 -10.26 8.77 1.04
N GLU A 111 -9.79 8.10 2.09
CA GLU A 111 -8.37 7.85 2.35
C GLU A 111 -8.08 6.35 2.32
N VAL A 112 -6.89 5.99 1.85
CA VAL A 112 -6.39 4.61 1.82
C VAL A 112 -5.07 4.53 2.56
N ALA A 113 -4.89 3.44 3.31
CA ALA A 113 -3.71 3.20 4.12
C ALA A 113 -3.30 1.72 4.10
N ILE A 114 -2.02 1.50 4.37
CA ILE A 114 -1.51 0.16 4.65
C ILE A 114 -1.92 -0.21 6.09
N PRO A 115 -2.50 -1.41 6.33
CA PRO A 115 -3.00 -1.81 7.65
C PRO A 115 -1.98 -1.59 8.78
N SER A 116 -0.71 -1.93 8.53
CA SER A 116 0.36 -1.78 9.53
C SER A 116 0.56 -0.32 9.98
N LEU A 117 0.45 0.64 9.05
CA LEU A 117 0.59 2.07 9.33
C LEU A 117 -0.67 2.60 10.04
N TYR A 118 -1.85 2.26 9.52
CA TYR A 118 -3.14 2.64 10.12
C TYR A 118 -3.25 2.22 11.59
N TYR A 119 -2.96 0.96 11.91
CA TYR A 119 -3.02 0.48 13.29
C TYR A 119 -1.93 1.07 14.18
N SER A 120 -0.77 1.43 13.61
CA SER A 120 0.30 2.08 14.37
C SER A 120 -0.10 3.51 14.77
N GLU A 121 -0.75 4.25 13.87
CA GLU A 121 -1.31 5.57 14.18
C GLU A 121 -2.42 5.48 15.23
N LEU A 122 -3.38 4.55 15.06
CA LEU A 122 -4.47 4.37 16.02
C LEU A 122 -3.95 4.08 17.43
N LYS A 123 -2.95 3.20 17.56
CA LYS A 123 -2.29 2.90 18.85
C LYS A 123 -1.60 4.13 19.44
N SER A 124 -0.96 4.93 18.60
CA SER A 124 -0.30 6.15 19.03
C SER A 124 -1.30 7.15 19.60
N VAL A 125 -2.43 7.37 18.91
CA VAL A 125 -3.53 8.22 19.38
C VAL A 125 -4.13 7.70 20.69
N GLN A 126 -4.38 6.39 20.80
CA GLN A 126 -4.91 5.78 22.03
C GLN A 126 -3.98 6.01 23.22
N ASN A 127 -2.66 5.85 23.03
CA ASN A 127 -1.68 6.08 24.08
C ASN A 127 -1.63 7.54 24.53
N LEU A 128 -1.71 8.48 23.57
CA LEU A 128 -1.77 9.92 23.87
C LEU A 128 -3.02 10.27 24.67
N TYR A 129 -4.19 9.81 24.23
CA TYR A 129 -5.45 10.04 24.93
C TYR A 129 -5.41 9.49 26.36
N ARG A 130 -4.87 8.28 26.53
CA ARG A 130 -4.70 7.66 27.84
C ARG A 130 -3.82 8.50 28.77
N ASN A 131 -2.67 8.98 28.29
CA ASN A 131 -1.77 9.82 29.08
C ASN A 131 -2.40 11.18 29.44
N TYR A 132 -3.12 11.78 28.49
CA TYR A 132 -3.86 13.02 28.71
C TYR A 132 -4.93 12.85 29.81
N ALA A 133 -5.73 11.79 29.73
CA ALA A 133 -6.76 11.49 30.72
C ALA A 133 -6.18 11.27 32.12
N TYR A 134 -5.06 10.55 32.26
CA TYR A 134 -4.39 10.38 33.55
C TYR A 134 -3.87 11.70 34.12
N THR A 135 -3.24 12.52 33.29
CA THR A 135 -2.71 13.83 33.71
C THR A 135 -3.83 14.75 34.20
N ASN A 136 -4.96 14.78 33.51
CA ASN A 136 -6.12 15.58 33.93
C ASN A 136 -6.74 15.07 35.23
N LYS A 137 -6.85 13.75 35.40
CA LYS A 137 -7.38 13.16 36.64
C LYS A 137 -6.47 13.48 37.84
N LEU A 138 -5.16 13.45 37.65
CA LEU A 138 -4.19 13.84 38.69
C LEU A 138 -4.33 15.32 39.07
N LYS A 139 -4.42 16.22 38.09
CA LYS A 139 -4.63 17.66 38.36
C LYS A 139 -5.93 17.95 39.11
N GLN A 140 -7.01 17.22 38.83
CA GLN A 140 -8.27 17.37 39.56
C GLN A 140 -8.15 16.92 41.03
N ILE A 141 -7.36 15.89 41.30
CA ILE A 141 -7.08 15.43 42.67
C ILE A 141 -6.24 16.48 43.41
N GLU A 142 -5.15 16.97 42.80
CA GLU A 142 -4.28 17.99 43.40
C GLU A 142 -4.99 19.34 43.67
N GLN A 143 -6.04 19.67 42.91
CA GLN A 143 -6.86 20.88 43.12
C GLN A 143 -7.99 20.70 44.14
N SER A 144 -8.23 19.47 44.60
CA SER A 144 -9.30 19.16 45.55
C SER A 144 -8.80 19.06 47.01
N ASP A 145 -7.48 19.17 47.22
CA ASP A 145 -6.80 19.29 48.52
C ASP A 145 -6.45 20.76 48.83
#